data_AF-A0A3M1F4Z2-F1
#
_entry.id   AF-A0A3M1F4Z2-F1
#
_cell.length_a   1.000
_cell.length_b   1.000
_cell.length_c   1.000
_cell.angle_alpha   90.00
_cell.angle_beta   90.00
_cell.angle_gamma   90.00
#
_symmetry.space_group_name_H-M   'P 1'
#
loop_
_entity.id
_entity.type
_entity.pdbx_description
1 polymer ?
#
loop_
_entity_poly.entity_id
_entity_poly.type
_entity_poly.pdbx_seq_one_letter_code
_entity_poly.pdbx_strand_id
1 'polypeptide(L)'
;MHFDALTLAAVADELNETLRGGRVQQVVLPDAHSIALEVYANRQRVYLLLSAHPQASRVHQVEQKPRRGVEKETPLLLLLRKYVRGSRLDSVETPIPFERVLFLRFDHPQHGPTTLVAEPMGRLSNLMLLDAGERILDALRRTHPKEAALRPVRPKLLYAPPPPQDKLPPLLDDAAVQELAQALSVDERLWRVLVQRVAGVSPTLAREVAWRAAGAADAPAADADPAQVRAVLAELWSLPETHAWTPGLLLDDEEGVVGFAAYEAHFSDEFLPVASISQAVAQFYGVAQRDAAGSTDPYAGMRNGVAALLDRAEERVRRQLAALAADEPEPGEPERLRTQAEWLLALSSQIQPGQ
;
A
#
# COMPACT_ATOMS: atom_id res chain seq x y z
N MET A 1 -0.42 8.20 -7.26
CA MET A 1 -1.35 7.36 -6.47
C MET A 1 -1.91 6.31 -7.40
N HIS A 2 -1.56 5.05 -7.18
CA HIS A 2 -1.91 3.94 -8.09
C HIS A 2 -3.18 3.21 -7.67
N PHE A 3 -3.57 3.28 -6.39
CA PHE A 3 -4.79 2.66 -5.89
C PHE A 3 -6.01 3.54 -6.23
N ASP A 4 -6.60 3.29 -7.39
CA ASP A 4 -7.73 4.03 -7.94
C ASP A 4 -9.05 3.22 -7.94
N ALA A 5 -10.11 3.78 -8.52
CA ALA A 5 -11.42 3.15 -8.53
C ALA A 5 -11.45 1.88 -9.42
N LEU A 6 -10.72 1.87 -10.54
CA LEU A 6 -10.55 0.69 -11.39
C LEU A 6 -9.77 -0.43 -10.68
N THR A 7 -8.68 -0.07 -10.00
CA THR A 7 -7.94 -0.99 -9.11
C THR A 7 -8.86 -1.58 -8.06
N LEU A 8 -9.70 -0.75 -7.43
CA LEU A 8 -10.60 -1.22 -6.39
C LEU A 8 -11.69 -2.17 -6.94
N ALA A 9 -12.17 -1.94 -8.17
CA ALA A 9 -13.08 -2.84 -8.85
C ALA A 9 -12.40 -4.20 -9.15
N ALA A 10 -11.17 -4.20 -9.65
CA ALA A 10 -10.41 -5.43 -9.85
C ALA A 10 -10.18 -6.20 -8.53
N VAL A 11 -9.91 -5.48 -7.43
CA VAL A 11 -9.84 -6.08 -6.09
C VAL A 11 -11.20 -6.65 -5.67
N ALA A 12 -12.31 -5.95 -5.93
CA ALA A 12 -13.63 -6.46 -5.60
C ALA A 12 -13.94 -7.78 -6.32
N ASP A 13 -13.62 -7.87 -7.61
CA ASP A 13 -13.76 -9.09 -8.41
C ASP A 13 -12.89 -10.23 -7.87
N GLU A 14 -11.60 -9.96 -7.65
CA GLU A 14 -10.66 -10.94 -7.08
C GLU A 14 -11.16 -11.47 -5.72
N LEU A 15 -11.68 -10.60 -4.85
CA LEU A 15 -12.20 -10.99 -3.54
C LEU A 15 -13.52 -11.75 -3.64
N ASN A 16 -14.38 -11.45 -4.61
CA ASN A 16 -15.59 -12.24 -4.85
C ASN A 16 -15.25 -13.65 -5.34
N GLU A 17 -14.25 -13.81 -6.21
CA GLU A 17 -13.83 -15.12 -6.69
C GLU A 17 -13.21 -15.96 -5.56
N THR A 18 -12.39 -15.34 -4.72
CA THR A 18 -11.55 -16.05 -3.75
C THR A 18 -12.17 -16.20 -2.36
N LEU A 19 -12.98 -15.23 -1.91
CA LEU A 19 -13.45 -15.14 -0.51
C LEU A 19 -14.96 -15.31 -0.35
N ARG A 20 -15.77 -15.17 -1.41
CA ARG A 20 -17.24 -15.23 -1.29
C ARG A 20 -17.70 -16.57 -0.69
N GLY A 21 -18.66 -16.50 0.23
CA GLY A 21 -19.13 -17.62 1.05
C GLY A 21 -18.14 -18.09 2.13
N GLY A 22 -16.93 -17.53 2.15
CA GLY A 22 -15.89 -17.81 3.13
C GLY A 22 -16.26 -17.36 4.53
N ARG A 23 -15.77 -18.09 5.54
CA ARG A 23 -16.03 -17.78 6.94
C ARG A 23 -14.88 -16.99 7.55
N VAL A 24 -15.18 -15.86 8.20
CA VAL A 24 -14.16 -15.09 8.91
C VAL A 24 -13.75 -15.81 10.19
N GLN A 25 -12.50 -16.24 10.28
CA GLN A 25 -11.94 -16.98 11.41
C GLN A 25 -11.33 -16.04 12.46
N GLN A 26 -10.65 -14.98 12.02
CA GLN A 26 -10.00 -14.01 12.90
C GLN A 26 -10.15 -12.59 12.36
N VAL A 27 -10.18 -11.65 13.29
CA VAL A 27 -10.06 -10.21 13.03
C VAL A 27 -8.93 -9.68 13.91
N VAL A 28 -7.97 -9.00 13.30
CA VAL A 28 -6.84 -8.37 14.00
C VAL A 28 -6.62 -6.95 13.51
N LEU A 29 -5.97 -6.13 14.33
CA LEU A 29 -5.39 -4.85 13.93
C LEU A 29 -3.88 -5.04 13.83
N PRO A 30 -3.31 -5.14 12.61
CA PRO A 30 -1.86 -5.17 12.43
C PRO A 30 -1.19 -3.88 12.90
N ASP A 31 -1.87 -2.75 12.77
CA ASP A 31 -1.42 -1.42 13.19
C ASP A 31 -2.63 -0.52 13.49
N ALA A 32 -2.40 0.76 13.83
CA ALA A 32 -3.47 1.70 14.19
C ALA A 32 -4.36 2.15 13.01
N HIS A 33 -3.95 1.88 11.78
CA HIS A 33 -4.57 2.32 10.54
C HIS A 33 -5.16 1.17 9.71
N SER A 34 -4.96 -0.09 10.12
CA SER A 34 -5.29 -1.25 9.30
C SER A 34 -6.08 -2.30 10.07
N ILE A 35 -7.01 -2.95 9.37
CA ILE A 35 -7.72 -4.16 9.82
C ILE A 35 -7.25 -5.31 8.93
N ALA A 36 -7.03 -6.48 9.54
CA ALA A 36 -6.84 -7.71 8.80
C ALA A 36 -7.85 -8.77 9.19
N LEU A 37 -8.33 -9.50 8.18
CA LEU A 37 -9.26 -10.62 8.32
C LEU A 37 -8.54 -11.90 7.89
N GLU A 38 -8.65 -12.95 8.70
CA GLU A 38 -8.35 -14.32 8.27
C GLU A 38 -9.68 -14.95 7.83
N VAL A 39 -9.81 -15.28 6.55
CA VAL A 39 -11.02 -15.87 5.95
C VAL A 39 -10.71 -17.29 5.51
N TYR A 40 -11.53 -18.25 5.94
CA TYR A 40 -11.47 -19.61 5.44
C TYR A 40 -12.46 -19.78 4.28
N ALA A 41 -11.93 -19.86 3.07
CA ALA A 41 -12.68 -19.99 1.82
C ALA A 41 -11.99 -21.03 0.94
N ASN A 42 -12.75 -21.76 0.11
CA ASN A 42 -12.17 -22.72 -0.85
C ASN A 42 -11.15 -23.72 -0.25
N ARG A 43 -11.41 -24.18 0.99
CA ARG A 43 -10.55 -25.07 1.79
C ARG A 43 -9.15 -24.51 2.14
N GLN A 44 -8.95 -23.20 2.02
CA GLN A 44 -7.71 -22.52 2.35
C GLN A 44 -7.94 -21.32 3.26
N ARG A 45 -6.89 -20.90 3.95
CA ARG A 45 -6.88 -19.65 4.72
C ARG A 45 -6.34 -18.57 3.81
N VAL A 46 -7.15 -17.53 3.62
CA VAL A 46 -6.79 -16.33 2.87
C VAL A 46 -6.78 -15.17 3.85
N TYR A 47 -5.83 -14.26 3.68
CA TYR A 47 -5.68 -13.10 4.54
C TYR A 47 -6.00 -11.83 3.75
N LEU A 48 -6.93 -11.03 4.25
CA LEU A 48 -7.31 -9.76 3.66
C LEU A 48 -6.78 -8.63 4.54
N LEU A 49 -6.09 -7.66 3.93
CA LEU A 49 -5.65 -6.43 4.59
C LEU A 49 -6.43 -5.23 4.06
N LEU A 50 -7.08 -4.49 4.97
CA LEU A 50 -7.70 -3.20 4.68
C LEU A 50 -6.93 -2.12 5.44
N SER A 51 -6.26 -1.23 4.73
CA SER A 51 -5.47 -0.14 5.31
C SER A 51 -6.07 1.22 4.95
N ALA A 52 -6.28 2.05 5.97
CA ALA A 52 -6.64 3.46 5.85
C ALA A 52 -5.44 4.38 6.16
N HIS A 53 -4.20 3.90 5.93
CA HIS A 53 -3.01 4.71 6.12
C HIS A 53 -3.00 5.92 5.16
N PRO A 54 -2.66 7.15 5.60
CA PRO A 54 -2.76 8.36 4.76
C PRO A 54 -1.98 8.31 3.45
N GLN A 55 -0.86 7.60 3.43
CA GLN A 55 0.04 7.47 2.28
C GLN A 55 -0.01 6.09 1.61
N ALA A 56 -0.63 5.10 2.26
CA ALA A 56 -0.57 3.71 1.82
C ALA A 56 -1.93 3.01 1.94
N SER A 57 -3.02 3.77 1.76
CA SER A 57 -4.38 3.25 1.84
C SER A 57 -4.63 2.25 0.71
N ARG A 58 -5.09 1.05 1.06
CA ARG A 58 -5.25 -0.07 0.12
C ARG A 58 -6.13 -1.17 0.70
N VAL A 59 -6.72 -1.97 -0.17
CA VAL A 59 -7.39 -3.22 0.17
C VAL A 59 -6.85 -4.30 -0.77
N HIS A 60 -6.38 -5.42 -0.24
CA HIS A 60 -5.85 -6.53 -1.05
C HIS A 60 -5.63 -7.77 -0.18
N GLN A 61 -5.55 -8.93 -0.83
CA GLN A 61 -5.06 -10.14 -0.19
C GLN A 61 -3.58 -10.04 0.11
N VAL A 62 -3.15 -10.68 1.20
CA VAL A 62 -1.76 -10.77 1.60
C VAL A 62 -1.38 -12.24 1.82
N GLU A 63 -0.20 -12.62 1.36
CA GLU A 63 0.27 -14.01 1.47
C GLU A 63 0.59 -14.39 2.92
N GLN A 64 1.18 -13.46 3.66
CA GLN A 64 1.62 -13.71 5.02
C GLN A 64 0.50 -13.37 6.00
N LYS A 65 0.26 -14.29 6.94
CA LYS A 65 -0.65 -14.06 8.06
C LYS A 65 -0.29 -12.76 8.80
N PRO A 66 -1.19 -11.76 8.81
CA PRO A 66 -0.93 -10.53 9.54
C PRO A 66 -0.79 -10.81 11.03
N ARG A 67 0.32 -10.34 11.61
CA ARG A 67 0.57 -10.45 13.06
C ARG A 67 -0.24 -9.38 13.78
N ARG A 68 -0.60 -9.64 15.04
CA ARG A 68 -1.19 -8.60 15.91
C ARG A 68 -0.09 -7.57 16.22
N GLY A 69 -0.35 -6.30 15.91
CA GLY A 69 0.58 -5.22 16.26
C GLY A 69 0.03 -4.22 17.28
N VAL A 70 -1.29 -4.16 17.49
CA VAL A 70 -1.88 -3.32 18.56
C VAL A 70 -2.20 -4.17 19.78
N GLU A 71 -1.59 -3.85 20.92
CA GLU A 71 -1.86 -4.53 22.20
C GLU A 71 -3.23 -4.17 22.79
N LYS A 72 -3.75 -2.98 22.49
CA LYS A 72 -4.98 -2.45 23.08
C LYS A 72 -6.21 -2.73 22.21
N GLU A 73 -7.26 -3.22 22.85
CA GLU A 73 -8.55 -3.41 22.19
C GLU A 73 -9.23 -2.07 21.92
N THR A 74 -9.58 -1.81 20.65
CA THR A 74 -10.37 -0.64 20.26
C THR A 74 -11.86 -0.99 20.20
N PRO A 75 -12.79 -0.02 20.35
CA PRO A 75 -14.22 -0.31 20.25
C PRO A 75 -14.60 -0.91 18.88
N LEU A 76 -13.99 -0.43 17.80
CA LEU A 76 -14.14 -1.02 16.47
C LEU A 76 -13.68 -2.48 16.42
N LEU A 77 -12.52 -2.81 16.98
CA LEU A 77 -12.03 -4.20 17.02
C LEU A 77 -12.98 -5.12 17.79
N LEU A 78 -13.52 -4.65 18.92
CA LEU A 78 -14.50 -5.40 19.70
C LEU A 78 -15.79 -5.66 18.90
N LEU A 79 -16.28 -4.65 18.18
CA LEU A 79 -17.45 -4.78 17.32
C LEU A 79 -17.18 -5.71 16.13
N LEU A 80 -16.03 -5.61 15.47
CA LEU A 80 -15.66 -6.56 14.40
C LEU A 80 -15.57 -8.00 14.93
N ARG A 81 -15.03 -8.21 16.14
CA ARG A 81 -15.00 -9.54 16.76
C ARG A 81 -16.38 -10.06 17.16
N LYS A 82 -17.32 -9.16 17.44
CA LYS A 82 -18.71 -9.50 17.74
C LYS A 82 -19.48 -9.82 16.46
N TYR A 83 -19.47 -8.93 15.47
CA TYR A 83 -20.35 -8.99 14.30
C TYR A 83 -19.72 -9.67 13.07
N VAL A 84 -18.39 -9.56 12.88
CA VAL A 84 -17.71 -10.05 11.67
C VAL A 84 -16.99 -11.38 11.93
N ARG A 85 -16.35 -11.58 13.10
CA ARG A 85 -15.73 -12.89 13.38
C ARG A 85 -16.79 -13.97 13.47
N GLY A 86 -16.65 -15.02 12.65
CA GLY A 86 -17.57 -16.14 12.57
C GLY A 86 -18.66 -15.98 11.52
N SER A 87 -18.81 -14.79 10.93
CA SER A 87 -19.75 -14.53 9.83
C SER A 87 -19.26 -15.13 8.52
N ARG A 88 -20.16 -15.20 7.54
CA ARG A 88 -19.82 -15.49 6.14
C ARG A 88 -19.76 -14.19 5.36
N LEU A 89 -18.82 -14.11 4.41
CA LEU A 89 -18.76 -13.01 3.44
C LEU A 89 -19.75 -13.30 2.30
N ASP A 90 -20.77 -12.48 2.14
CA ASP A 90 -21.82 -12.68 1.14
C ASP A 90 -21.47 -12.10 -0.22
N SER A 91 -20.90 -10.88 -0.22
CA SER A 91 -20.48 -10.16 -1.40
C SER A 91 -19.43 -9.10 -1.08
N VAL A 92 -18.65 -8.74 -2.10
CA VAL A 92 -17.78 -7.58 -2.13
C VAL A 92 -18.25 -6.66 -3.26
N GLU A 93 -18.55 -5.40 -2.96
CA GLU A 93 -19.22 -4.48 -3.89
C GLU A 93 -18.54 -3.11 -3.91
N THR A 94 -18.55 -2.46 -5.06
CA THR A 94 -18.23 -1.03 -5.21
C THR A 94 -19.50 -0.26 -5.55
N PRO A 95 -20.35 0.07 -4.55
CA PRO A 95 -21.71 0.56 -4.81
C PRO A 95 -21.75 2.00 -5.31
N ILE A 96 -20.67 2.76 -5.12
CA ILE A 96 -20.58 4.15 -5.56
C ILE A 96 -19.76 4.19 -6.86
N PRO A 97 -20.37 4.53 -8.01
CA PRO A 97 -19.66 4.58 -9.28
C PRO A 97 -18.47 5.51 -9.24
N PHE A 98 -17.35 5.07 -9.83
CA PHE A 98 -16.12 5.86 -10.01
C PHE A 98 -15.46 6.37 -8.72
N GLU A 99 -15.91 5.89 -7.57
CA GLU A 99 -15.37 6.24 -6.26
C GLU A 99 -14.67 5.06 -5.59
N ARG A 100 -13.73 5.38 -4.70
CA ARG A 100 -12.98 4.36 -3.97
C ARG A 100 -13.70 3.98 -2.68
N VAL A 101 -14.83 3.31 -2.83
CA VAL A 101 -15.66 2.82 -1.74
C VAL A 101 -15.93 1.33 -1.94
N LEU A 102 -15.45 0.50 -1.03
CA LEU A 102 -15.64 -0.95 -1.05
C LEU A 102 -16.53 -1.37 0.10
N PHE A 103 -17.56 -2.16 -0.19
CA PHE A 103 -18.46 -2.76 0.78
C PHE A 103 -18.17 -4.25 0.84
N LEU A 104 -17.82 -4.75 2.03
CA LEU A 104 -17.78 -6.18 2.32
C LEU A 104 -19.01 -6.52 3.15
N ARG A 105 -19.96 -7.24 2.56
CA ARG A 105 -21.21 -7.64 3.22
C ARG A 105 -21.02 -8.98 3.91
N PHE A 106 -21.41 -9.03 5.18
CA PHE A 106 -21.29 -10.23 5.99
C PHE A 106 -22.65 -10.62 6.57
N ASP A 107 -22.93 -11.93 6.65
CA ASP A 107 -24.05 -12.48 7.42
C ASP A 107 -23.53 -13.31 8.60
N HIS A 108 -23.86 -12.87 9.82
CA HIS A 108 -23.48 -13.55 11.05
C HIS A 108 -24.66 -14.36 11.61
N PRO A 109 -24.51 -15.68 11.86
CA PRO A 109 -25.61 -16.54 12.30
C PRO A 109 -26.37 -16.09 13.56
N GLN A 110 -25.70 -15.34 14.45
CA GLN A 110 -26.28 -14.85 15.71
C GLN A 110 -26.60 -13.35 15.71
N HIS A 111 -26.04 -12.59 14.76
CA HIS A 111 -26.08 -11.12 14.80
C HIS A 111 -26.65 -10.48 13.53
N GLY A 112 -26.93 -11.30 12.51
CA GLY A 112 -27.48 -10.87 11.24
C GLY A 112 -26.47 -10.13 10.36
N PRO A 113 -26.97 -9.40 9.36
CA PRO A 113 -26.12 -8.78 8.35
C PRO A 113 -25.40 -7.53 8.87
N THR A 114 -24.15 -7.36 8.46
CA THR A 114 -23.32 -6.17 8.69
C THR A 114 -22.46 -5.86 7.48
N THR A 115 -22.04 -4.61 7.33
CA THR A 115 -21.19 -4.19 6.21
C THR A 115 -19.91 -3.55 6.73
N LEU A 116 -18.74 -4.07 6.33
CA LEU A 116 -17.46 -3.38 6.51
C LEU A 116 -17.20 -2.52 5.27
N VAL A 117 -17.19 -1.21 5.46
CA VAL A 117 -16.88 -0.23 4.42
C VAL A 117 -15.41 0.14 4.50
N ALA A 118 -14.73 0.14 3.36
CA ALA A 118 -13.37 0.65 3.21
C ALA A 118 -13.32 1.78 2.18
N GLU A 119 -12.71 2.89 2.56
CA GLU A 119 -12.54 4.07 1.71
C GLU A 119 -11.05 4.36 1.56
N PRO A 120 -10.31 3.74 0.61
CA PRO A 120 -8.89 4.01 0.43
C PRO A 120 -8.65 5.32 -0.35
N MET A 121 -8.89 6.46 0.32
CA MET A 121 -8.82 7.82 -0.24
C MET A 121 -7.62 8.63 0.30
N GLY A 122 -6.47 8.01 0.56
CA GLY A 122 -5.30 8.67 1.12
C GLY A 122 -5.56 9.28 2.50
N ARG A 123 -5.39 10.61 2.66
CA ARG A 123 -5.60 11.30 3.95
C ARG A 123 -7.04 11.18 4.48
N LEU A 124 -8.01 11.06 3.59
CA LEU A 124 -9.42 10.89 3.94
C LEU A 124 -9.81 9.44 4.19
N SER A 125 -8.85 8.50 4.13
CA SER A 125 -9.18 7.09 4.22
C SER A 125 -9.81 6.71 5.55
N ASN A 126 -10.75 5.78 5.49
CA ASN A 126 -11.45 5.29 6.68
C ASN A 126 -11.91 3.84 6.51
N LEU A 127 -12.14 3.18 7.65
CA LEU A 127 -12.76 1.86 7.74
C LEU A 127 -13.94 1.97 8.70
N MET A 128 -15.12 1.51 8.30
CA MET A 128 -16.36 1.67 9.06
C MET A 128 -17.13 0.37 9.09
N LEU A 129 -17.66 -0.01 10.26
CA LEU A 129 -18.57 -1.13 10.37
C LEU A 129 -20.00 -0.59 10.48
N LEU A 130 -20.89 -1.10 9.64
CA LEU A 130 -22.31 -0.72 9.59
C LEU A 130 -23.18 -1.88 10.09
N ASP A 131 -24.34 -1.54 10.67
CA ASP A 131 -25.40 -2.50 10.95
C ASP A 131 -26.28 -2.74 9.72
N ALA A 132 -27.29 -3.61 9.87
CA ALA A 132 -28.26 -3.96 8.83
C ALA A 132 -29.07 -2.75 8.28
N GLY A 133 -29.17 -1.67 9.05
CA GLY A 133 -29.85 -0.43 8.65
C GLY A 133 -28.88 0.63 8.13
N GLU A 134 -27.67 0.23 7.73
CA GLU A 134 -26.57 1.09 7.26
C GLU A 134 -26.17 2.19 8.26
N ARG A 135 -26.43 1.96 9.56
CA ARG A 135 -25.94 2.86 10.61
C ARG A 135 -24.55 2.45 11.02
N ILE A 136 -23.69 3.43 11.21
CA ILE A 136 -22.32 3.23 11.67
C ILE A 136 -22.37 2.63 13.08
N LEU A 137 -21.88 1.41 13.23
CA LEU A 137 -21.59 0.81 14.54
C LEU A 137 -20.35 1.46 15.14
N ASP A 138 -19.27 1.52 14.36
CA ASP A 138 -18.07 2.29 14.66
C ASP A 138 -17.20 2.54 13.43
N ALA A 139 -16.21 3.41 13.57
CA ALA A 139 -15.25 3.77 12.53
C ALA A 139 -13.83 3.84 13.10
N LEU A 140 -12.85 3.58 12.24
CA LEU A 140 -11.43 3.69 12.59
C LEU A 140 -11.06 5.14 12.87
N ARG A 141 -11.56 6.06 12.03
CA ARG A 141 -11.47 7.51 12.22
C ARG A 141 -12.87 8.08 12.41
N ARG A 142 -13.15 8.58 13.61
CA ARG A 142 -14.41 9.29 13.91
C ARG A 142 -14.21 10.77 13.66
N THR A 143 -15.12 11.41 12.93
CA THR A 143 -15.09 12.86 12.70
C THR A 143 -16.27 13.54 13.39
N HIS A 144 -16.04 14.67 14.05
CA HIS A 144 -17.12 15.44 14.66
C HIS A 144 -17.81 16.36 13.65
N PRO A 145 -19.11 16.70 13.83
CA PRO A 145 -19.81 17.65 12.97
C PRO A 145 -19.14 19.03 12.86
N LYS A 146 -18.39 19.44 13.88
CA LYS A 146 -17.61 20.69 13.88
C LYS A 146 -16.38 20.65 12.96
N GLU A 147 -15.86 19.45 12.69
CA GLU A 147 -14.63 19.21 11.91
C GLU A 147 -14.95 18.82 10.46
N ALA A 148 -16.09 18.14 10.24
CA ALA A 148 -16.53 17.67 8.94
C ALA A 148 -18.03 17.94 8.77
N ALA A 149 -18.40 19.20 8.56
CA ALA A 149 -19.79 19.66 8.48
C ALA A 149 -20.59 18.94 7.39
N LEU A 150 -19.93 18.59 6.27
CA LEU A 150 -20.57 17.92 5.14
C LEU A 150 -20.82 16.42 5.37
N ARG A 151 -20.01 15.76 6.21
CA ARG A 151 -20.04 14.30 6.38
C ARG A 151 -19.45 13.86 7.73
N PRO A 152 -20.21 13.92 8.85
CA PRO A 152 -19.75 13.41 10.13
C PRO A 152 -19.78 11.88 10.17
N VAL A 153 -18.67 11.25 10.58
CA VAL A 153 -18.54 9.78 10.71
C VAL A 153 -18.50 9.40 12.18
N ARG A 154 -19.62 8.95 12.74
CA ARG A 154 -19.73 8.56 14.16
C ARG A 154 -20.79 7.46 14.37
N PRO A 155 -20.69 6.69 15.47
CA PRO A 155 -21.69 5.68 15.81
C PRO A 155 -23.12 6.21 15.80
N LYS A 156 -24.07 5.36 15.38
CA LYS A 156 -25.53 5.57 15.28
C LYS A 156 -26.00 6.48 14.13
N LEU A 157 -25.10 7.20 13.47
CA LEU A 157 -25.43 7.95 12.27
C LEU A 157 -25.57 7.00 11.08
N LEU A 158 -26.43 7.36 10.11
CA LEU A 158 -26.48 6.67 8.83
C LEU A 158 -25.18 6.90 8.07
N TYR A 159 -24.69 5.87 7.40
CA TYR A 159 -23.61 6.02 6.45
C TYR A 159 -24.06 6.94 5.31
N ALA A 160 -23.19 7.89 4.97
CA ALA A 160 -23.27 8.66 3.75
C ALA A 160 -21.96 8.42 2.98
N PRO A 161 -21.99 8.27 1.65
CA PRO A 161 -20.76 8.17 0.84
C PRO A 161 -19.97 9.49 0.85
N PRO A 162 -18.72 9.48 0.34
CA PRO A 162 -18.00 10.72 0.04
C PRO A 162 -18.86 11.68 -0.82
N PRO A 163 -18.71 13.00 -0.63
CA PRO A 163 -19.47 13.96 -1.42
C PRO A 163 -19.15 13.79 -2.91
N PRO A 164 -20.14 13.90 -3.81
CA PRO A 164 -19.92 13.77 -5.23
C PRO A 164 -18.94 14.83 -5.73
N GLN A 165 -18.11 14.45 -6.71
CA GLN A 165 -17.17 15.36 -7.36
C GLN A 165 -17.88 16.11 -8.50
N ASP A 166 -17.53 17.38 -8.68
CA ASP A 166 -17.96 18.18 -9.84
C ASP A 166 -17.07 17.85 -11.06
N LYS A 167 -17.23 16.63 -11.57
CA LYS A 167 -16.43 16.05 -12.67
C LYS A 167 -17.32 15.24 -13.60
N LEU A 168 -16.90 15.13 -14.86
CA LEU A 168 -17.51 14.27 -15.87
C LEU A 168 -17.40 12.79 -15.45
N PRO A 169 -18.42 11.96 -15.71
CA PRO A 169 -18.27 10.52 -15.60
C PRO A 169 -17.26 10.02 -16.67
N PRO A 170 -16.52 8.93 -16.42
CA PRO A 170 -15.57 8.41 -17.40
C PRO A 170 -16.25 7.71 -18.60
N LEU A 171 -17.49 7.24 -18.43
CA LEU A 171 -18.34 6.81 -19.54
C LEU A 171 -18.99 8.06 -20.14
N LEU A 172 -18.29 8.66 -21.11
CA LEU A 172 -18.66 9.94 -21.71
C LEU A 172 -19.76 9.76 -22.76
N ASP A 173 -20.90 10.44 -22.55
CA ASP A 173 -21.89 10.64 -23.60
C ASP A 173 -21.46 11.77 -24.57
N ASP A 174 -22.26 12.03 -25.61
CA ASP A 174 -21.91 13.03 -26.61
C ASP A 174 -21.80 14.44 -26.03
N ALA A 175 -22.59 14.79 -25.00
CA ALA A 175 -22.51 16.09 -24.35
C ALA A 175 -21.22 16.23 -23.52
N ALA A 176 -20.87 15.18 -22.76
CA ALA A 176 -19.64 15.12 -21.98
C ALA A 176 -18.38 15.15 -22.86
N VAL A 177 -18.44 14.58 -24.07
CA VAL A 177 -17.34 14.70 -25.06
C VAL A 177 -17.15 16.14 -25.51
N GLN A 178 -18.23 16.88 -25.76
CA GLN A 178 -18.12 18.29 -26.13
C GLN A 178 -17.55 19.14 -24.99
N GLU A 179 -17.96 18.87 -23.75
CA GLU A 179 -17.38 19.53 -22.58
C GLU A 179 -15.89 19.19 -22.42
N LEU A 180 -15.52 17.91 -22.60
CA LEU A 180 -14.13 17.49 -22.58
C LEU A 180 -13.32 18.19 -23.67
N ALA A 181 -13.83 18.28 -24.89
CA ALA A 181 -13.16 18.96 -26.00
C ALA A 181 -12.81 20.43 -25.66
N GLN A 182 -13.72 21.13 -24.98
CA GLN A 182 -13.46 22.49 -24.48
C GLN A 182 -12.36 22.49 -23.41
N ALA A 183 -12.40 21.52 -22.49
CA ALA A 183 -11.39 21.40 -21.44
C ALA A 183 -10.00 21.01 -21.96
N LEU A 184 -9.90 20.32 -23.10
CA LEU A 184 -8.64 19.95 -23.74
C LEU A 184 -7.97 21.10 -24.49
N SER A 185 -8.69 22.20 -24.77
CA SER A 185 -8.18 23.38 -25.50
C SER A 185 -7.26 24.29 -24.67
N VAL A 186 -6.52 23.73 -23.72
CA VAL A 186 -5.64 24.44 -22.77
C VAL A 186 -4.18 24.02 -22.98
N ASP A 187 -3.25 24.92 -22.64
CA ASP A 187 -1.81 24.62 -22.62
C ASP A 187 -1.44 23.86 -21.33
N GLU A 188 -1.78 22.58 -21.28
CA GLU A 188 -1.49 21.67 -20.17
C GLU A 188 -1.33 20.23 -20.68
N ARG A 189 -0.74 19.36 -19.87
CA ARG A 189 -0.62 17.93 -20.17
C ARG A 189 -1.99 17.23 -20.10
N LEU A 190 -2.29 16.40 -21.08
CA LEU A 190 -3.57 15.66 -21.18
C LEU A 190 -3.90 14.93 -19.87
N TRP A 191 -2.94 14.20 -19.30
CA TRP A 191 -3.18 13.43 -18.08
C TRP A 191 -3.63 14.30 -16.89
N ARG A 192 -3.19 15.57 -16.80
CA ARG A 192 -3.62 16.49 -15.73
C ARG A 192 -5.03 16.95 -15.94
N VAL A 193 -5.39 17.29 -17.18
CA VAL A 193 -6.76 17.68 -17.54
C VAL A 193 -7.73 16.54 -17.22
N LEU A 194 -7.40 15.30 -17.58
CA LEU A 194 -8.23 14.13 -17.28
C LEU A 194 -8.43 13.92 -15.78
N VAL A 195 -7.38 14.01 -14.98
CA VAL A 195 -7.49 13.88 -13.50
C VAL A 195 -8.37 14.98 -12.91
N GLN A 196 -8.33 16.20 -13.45
CA GLN A 196 -9.11 17.33 -12.96
C GLN A 196 -10.58 17.26 -13.39
N ARG A 197 -10.85 16.79 -14.62
CA ARG A 197 -12.18 16.88 -15.25
C ARG A 197 -12.98 15.58 -15.21
N VAL A 198 -12.35 14.42 -15.08
CA VAL A 198 -13.02 13.12 -15.17
C VAL A 198 -12.97 12.39 -13.82
N ALA A 199 -14.11 11.92 -13.35
CA ALA A 199 -14.26 11.16 -12.12
C ALA A 199 -13.59 9.79 -12.22
N GLY A 200 -13.10 9.27 -11.10
CA GLY A 200 -12.44 7.95 -11.05
C GLY A 200 -11.08 7.84 -11.75
N VAL A 201 -10.62 8.91 -12.42
CA VAL A 201 -9.35 8.91 -13.15
C VAL A 201 -8.18 9.28 -12.23
N SER A 202 -7.25 8.35 -12.07
CA SER A 202 -5.98 8.55 -11.36
C SER A 202 -4.89 9.07 -12.30
N PRO A 203 -3.77 9.61 -11.78
CA PRO A 203 -2.63 9.98 -12.62
C PRO A 203 -2.08 8.81 -13.44
N THR A 204 -2.10 7.59 -12.90
CA THR A 204 -1.68 6.36 -13.62
C THR A 204 -2.61 6.10 -14.80
N LEU A 205 -3.93 6.07 -14.56
CA LEU A 205 -4.92 5.85 -15.60
C LEU A 205 -4.91 6.97 -16.64
N ALA A 206 -4.76 8.22 -16.22
CA ALA A 206 -4.72 9.36 -17.12
C ALA A 206 -3.50 9.34 -18.05
N ARG A 207 -2.34 8.88 -17.56
CA ARG A 207 -1.14 8.69 -18.38
C ARG A 207 -1.31 7.56 -19.37
N GLU A 208 -1.95 6.46 -18.96
CA GLU A 208 -2.29 5.38 -19.88
C GLU A 208 -3.25 5.84 -20.99
N VAL A 209 -4.30 6.56 -20.61
CA VAL A 209 -5.25 7.15 -21.58
C VAL A 209 -4.52 8.11 -22.51
N ALA A 210 -3.61 8.94 -21.98
CA ALA A 210 -2.83 9.86 -22.81
C ALA A 210 -1.91 9.13 -23.79
N TRP A 211 -1.23 8.08 -23.34
CA TRP A 211 -0.39 7.26 -24.20
C TRP A 211 -1.20 6.59 -25.32
N ARG A 212 -2.35 5.96 -24.99
CA ARG A 212 -3.20 5.28 -25.99
C ARG A 212 -3.90 6.25 -26.94
N ALA A 213 -4.26 7.45 -26.48
CA ALA A 213 -5.04 8.40 -27.27
C ALA A 213 -4.18 9.39 -28.08
N ALA A 214 -2.99 9.73 -27.60
CA ALA A 214 -2.13 10.76 -28.19
C ALA A 214 -0.67 10.30 -28.41
N GLY A 215 -0.35 9.03 -28.13
CA GLY A 215 0.96 8.42 -28.40
C GLY A 215 2.05 8.72 -27.36
N ALA A 216 1.77 9.53 -26.35
CA ALA A 216 2.72 9.83 -25.27
C ALA A 216 2.01 10.08 -23.93
N ALA A 217 2.62 9.63 -22.83
CA ALA A 217 2.09 9.79 -21.48
C ALA A 217 1.95 11.26 -21.05
N ASP A 218 2.83 12.10 -21.57
CA ASP A 218 2.91 13.54 -21.33
C ASP A 218 2.47 14.35 -22.56
N ALA A 219 1.67 13.77 -23.46
CA ALA A 219 1.12 14.49 -24.60
C ALA A 219 0.41 15.80 -24.16
N PRO A 220 0.56 16.90 -24.91
CA PRO A 220 -0.25 18.11 -24.72
C PRO A 220 -1.74 17.79 -24.85
N ALA A 221 -2.58 18.42 -24.04
CA ALA A 221 -4.04 18.23 -24.08
C ALA A 221 -4.63 18.64 -25.44
N ALA A 222 -4.08 19.69 -26.06
CA ALA A 222 -4.53 20.20 -27.35
C ALA A 222 -4.28 19.23 -28.53
N ASP A 223 -3.35 18.27 -28.38
CA ASP A 223 -3.02 17.30 -29.42
C ASP A 223 -3.94 16.07 -29.39
N ALA A 224 -4.79 15.96 -28.37
CA ALA A 224 -5.63 14.79 -28.13
C ALA A 224 -6.99 14.89 -28.82
N ASP A 225 -7.39 13.84 -29.52
CA ASP A 225 -8.75 13.71 -30.04
C ASP A 225 -9.73 13.30 -28.91
N PRO A 226 -10.74 14.13 -28.57
CA PRO A 226 -11.74 13.79 -27.55
C PRO A 226 -12.47 12.47 -27.84
N ALA A 227 -12.68 12.11 -29.11
CA ALA A 227 -13.34 10.86 -29.48
C ALA A 227 -12.48 9.65 -29.16
N GLN A 228 -11.16 9.75 -29.38
CA GLN A 228 -10.21 8.70 -29.03
C GLN A 228 -10.08 8.57 -27.50
N VAL A 229 -10.04 9.69 -26.77
CA VAL A 229 -10.06 9.69 -25.30
C VAL A 229 -11.31 8.99 -24.76
N ARG A 230 -12.50 9.28 -25.32
CA ARG A 230 -13.74 8.56 -24.97
C ARG A 230 -13.62 7.07 -25.23
N ALA A 231 -13.09 6.65 -26.39
CA ALA A 231 -12.98 5.24 -26.74
C ALA A 231 -12.09 4.48 -25.75
N VAL A 232 -10.93 5.04 -25.41
CA VAL A 232 -9.99 4.43 -24.44
C VAL A 232 -10.58 4.39 -23.03
N LEU A 233 -11.24 5.46 -22.58
CA LEU A 233 -11.93 5.46 -21.28
C LEU A 233 -13.04 4.41 -21.25
N ALA A 234 -13.86 4.30 -22.30
CA ALA A 234 -14.92 3.30 -22.38
C ALA A 234 -14.37 1.87 -22.34
N GLU A 235 -13.26 1.60 -23.04
CA GLU A 235 -12.57 0.31 -23.01
C GLU A 235 -12.12 -0.03 -21.57
N LEU A 236 -11.36 0.86 -20.92
CA LEU A 236 -10.82 0.63 -19.58
C LEU A 236 -11.93 0.51 -18.53
N TRP A 237 -13.01 1.29 -18.65
CA TRP A 237 -14.15 1.22 -17.73
C TRP A 237 -15.14 0.09 -18.04
N SER A 238 -14.94 -0.68 -19.12
CA SER A 238 -15.67 -1.93 -19.37
C SER A 238 -15.07 -3.13 -18.63
N LEU A 239 -13.85 -2.99 -18.07
CA LEU A 239 -13.15 -4.07 -17.37
C LEU A 239 -13.92 -4.65 -16.16
N PRO A 240 -14.62 -3.86 -15.32
CA PRO A 240 -15.47 -4.40 -14.26
C PRO A 240 -16.61 -5.29 -14.75
N GLU A 241 -17.10 -5.09 -15.97
CA GLU A 241 -18.19 -5.88 -16.54
C GLU A 241 -17.67 -7.11 -17.30
N THR A 242 -16.52 -6.95 -17.97
CA THR A 242 -15.90 -8.02 -18.78
C THR A 242 -15.00 -8.94 -17.97
N HIS A 243 -14.58 -8.52 -16.78
CA HIS A 243 -13.59 -9.18 -15.92
C HIS A 243 -12.25 -9.43 -16.62
N ALA A 244 -11.94 -8.69 -17.70
CA ALA A 244 -10.74 -8.86 -18.54
C ALA A 244 -9.50 -8.17 -17.94
N TRP A 245 -9.26 -8.41 -16.64
CA TRP A 245 -8.16 -7.80 -15.90
C TRP A 245 -6.81 -8.34 -16.35
N THR A 246 -5.83 -7.44 -16.47
CA THR A 246 -4.42 -7.80 -16.72
C THR A 246 -3.56 -7.08 -15.68
N PRO A 247 -3.56 -7.53 -14.43
CA PRO A 247 -2.83 -6.86 -13.37
C PRO A 247 -1.32 -6.98 -13.56
N GLY A 248 -0.59 -5.92 -13.23
CA GLY A 248 0.86 -5.90 -13.37
C GLY A 248 1.54 -4.74 -12.65
N LEU A 249 2.86 -4.80 -12.64
CA LEU A 249 3.74 -3.77 -12.11
C LEU A 249 4.25 -2.87 -13.24
N LEU A 250 4.37 -1.58 -12.94
CA LEU A 250 5.05 -0.62 -13.79
C LEU A 250 6.50 -0.53 -13.33
N LEU A 251 7.42 -0.78 -14.25
CA LEU A 251 8.85 -0.75 -14.02
C LEU A 251 9.48 0.45 -14.73
N ASP A 252 10.45 1.03 -14.04
CA ASP A 252 11.36 2.07 -14.52
C ASP A 252 12.78 1.50 -14.45
N ASP A 253 13.58 1.73 -15.50
CA ASP A 253 14.91 1.15 -15.62
C ASP A 253 15.87 1.58 -14.47
N GLU A 254 15.66 2.76 -13.89
CA GLU A 254 16.50 3.31 -12.81
C GLU A 254 15.88 3.09 -11.42
N GLU A 255 14.58 3.33 -11.27
CA GLU A 255 13.88 3.31 -9.97
C GLU A 255 13.24 1.95 -9.63
N GLY A 256 13.19 1.00 -10.58
CA GLY A 256 12.56 -0.29 -10.39
C GLY A 256 11.03 -0.20 -10.35
N VAL A 257 10.39 -0.71 -9.30
CA VAL A 257 8.91 -0.76 -9.22
C VAL A 257 8.33 0.61 -8.87
N VAL A 258 7.86 1.33 -9.88
CA VAL A 258 7.30 2.69 -9.73
C VAL A 258 5.77 2.71 -9.61
N GLY A 259 5.09 1.60 -9.89
CA GLY A 259 3.63 1.54 -9.79
C GLY A 259 3.03 0.17 -10.03
N PHE A 260 1.70 0.14 -10.08
CA PHE A 260 0.91 -1.01 -10.51
C PHE A 260 -0.36 -0.53 -11.22
N ALA A 261 -0.98 -1.43 -11.99
CA ALA A 261 -2.28 -1.24 -12.63
C ALA A 261 -3.05 -2.56 -12.69
N ALA A 262 -4.37 -2.47 -12.86
CA ALA A 262 -5.26 -3.62 -13.08
C ALA A 262 -5.43 -4.01 -14.56
N TYR A 263 -4.75 -3.28 -15.44
CA TYR A 263 -4.75 -3.41 -16.89
C TYR A 263 -3.31 -3.26 -17.39
N GLU A 264 -3.06 -3.71 -18.62
CA GLU A 264 -1.78 -3.53 -19.28
C GLU A 264 -1.52 -2.03 -19.52
N ALA A 265 -0.48 -1.53 -18.87
CA ALA A 265 -0.04 -0.14 -18.98
C ALA A 265 1.16 -0.06 -19.94
N HIS A 266 1.14 0.91 -20.85
CA HIS A 266 2.12 1.04 -21.92
C HIS A 266 3.03 2.26 -21.76
N PHE A 267 2.72 3.12 -20.79
CA PHE A 267 3.44 4.38 -20.61
C PHE A 267 4.71 4.27 -19.76
N SER A 268 4.96 3.14 -19.11
CA SER A 268 6.22 2.84 -18.40
C SER A 268 7.21 2.15 -19.32
N ASP A 269 8.49 2.10 -18.93
CA ASP A 269 9.55 1.46 -19.71
C ASP A 269 9.28 -0.04 -19.90
N GLU A 270 8.89 -0.71 -18.80
CA GLU A 270 8.44 -2.09 -18.82
C GLU A 270 7.16 -2.26 -17.99
N PHE A 271 6.29 -3.16 -18.44
CA PHE A 271 5.13 -3.62 -17.69
C PHE A 271 5.28 -5.12 -17.43
N LEU A 272 5.25 -5.51 -16.16
CA LEU A 272 5.39 -6.91 -15.74
C LEU A 272 4.04 -7.46 -15.28
N PRO A 273 3.35 -8.28 -16.08
CA PRO A 273 2.12 -8.95 -15.67
C PRO A 273 2.36 -9.86 -14.47
N VAL A 274 1.39 -9.91 -13.56
CA VAL A 274 1.38 -10.79 -12.39
C VAL A 274 0.07 -11.55 -12.30
N ALA A 275 -0.01 -12.53 -11.39
CA ALA A 275 -1.17 -13.43 -11.33
C ALA A 275 -2.44 -12.76 -10.79
N SER A 276 -2.33 -11.73 -9.94
CA SER A 276 -3.49 -11.01 -9.40
C SER A 276 -3.19 -9.56 -9.02
N ILE A 277 -4.25 -8.74 -8.93
CA ILE A 277 -4.10 -7.35 -8.48
C ILE A 277 -3.62 -7.27 -7.04
N SER A 278 -4.04 -8.20 -6.16
CA SER A 278 -3.49 -8.27 -4.81
C SER A 278 -1.99 -8.55 -4.79
N GLN A 279 -1.48 -9.39 -5.70
CA GLN A 279 -0.05 -9.63 -5.84
C GLN A 279 0.68 -8.35 -6.28
N ALA A 280 0.17 -7.62 -7.27
CA ALA A 280 0.76 -6.36 -7.73
C ALA A 280 0.81 -5.32 -6.60
N VAL A 281 -0.30 -5.15 -5.87
CA VAL A 281 -0.40 -4.24 -4.71
C VAL A 281 0.57 -4.67 -3.61
N ALA A 282 0.67 -5.96 -3.30
CA ALA A 282 1.57 -6.47 -2.27
C ALA A 282 3.04 -6.22 -2.63
N GLN A 283 3.44 -6.45 -3.88
CA GLN A 283 4.83 -6.23 -4.32
C GLN A 283 5.20 -4.74 -4.30
N PHE A 284 4.36 -3.86 -4.86
CA PHE A 284 4.60 -2.41 -4.85
C PHE A 284 4.76 -1.86 -3.42
N TYR A 285 3.79 -2.16 -2.53
CA TYR A 285 3.87 -1.68 -1.15
C TYR A 285 4.91 -2.44 -0.30
N GLY A 286 5.35 -3.62 -0.73
CA GLY A 286 6.43 -4.37 -0.10
C GLY A 286 7.82 -3.77 -0.39
N VAL A 287 8.06 -3.33 -1.62
CA VAL A 287 9.28 -2.59 -2.03
C VAL A 287 9.30 -1.21 -1.40
N ALA A 288 8.22 -0.43 -1.50
CA ALA A 288 8.12 0.91 -0.89
C ALA A 288 8.32 0.92 0.64
N GLN A 289 7.98 -0.19 1.32
CA GLN A 289 8.24 -0.37 2.76
C GLN A 289 9.70 -0.66 3.11
N ARG A 290 10.51 -1.11 2.15
CA ARG A 290 11.95 -1.34 2.30
C ARG A 290 12.75 -0.04 2.08
N ASP A 291 12.30 0.80 1.14
CA ASP A 291 13.06 1.99 0.73
C ASP A 291 12.76 3.26 1.57
N ALA A 292 11.59 3.31 2.23
CA ALA A 292 11.24 4.45 3.07
C ALA A 292 11.68 4.29 4.53
N ALA A 293 12.45 5.27 5.03
CA ALA A 293 12.67 5.54 6.47
C ALA A 293 11.37 5.76 7.27
N GLY A 294 10.21 5.86 6.59
CA GLY A 294 8.85 5.91 7.15
C GLY A 294 8.13 4.55 7.05
N SER A 295 8.80 3.48 7.44
CA SER A 295 8.23 2.12 7.41
C SER A 295 6.90 2.03 8.15
N THR A 296 5.85 1.54 7.47
CA THR A 296 4.61 1.02 8.07
C THR A 296 4.82 -0.33 8.76
N ASP A 297 6.06 -0.76 8.98
CA ASP A 297 6.37 -1.90 9.83
C ASP A 297 5.92 -1.60 11.27
N PRO A 298 4.96 -2.36 11.83
CA PRO A 298 4.57 -2.24 13.24
C PRO A 298 5.75 -2.50 14.19
N TYR A 299 6.81 -3.14 13.67
CA TYR A 299 8.06 -3.42 14.35
C TYR A 299 9.18 -2.44 13.99
N ALA A 300 8.94 -1.34 13.24
CA ALA A 300 9.99 -0.40 12.84
C ALA A 300 10.79 0.09 14.05
N GLY A 301 10.10 0.40 15.15
CA GLY A 301 10.75 0.75 16.42
C GLY A 301 11.60 -0.38 17.01
N MET A 302 11.13 -1.64 16.93
CA MET A 302 11.89 -2.80 17.40
C MET A 302 13.07 -3.13 16.49
N ARG A 303 12.91 -3.06 15.17
CA ARG A 303 13.98 -3.26 14.19
C ARG A 303 15.02 -2.16 14.29
N ASN A 304 14.62 -0.90 14.45
CA ASN A 304 15.55 0.20 14.71
C ASN A 304 16.29 0.01 16.03
N GLY A 305 15.61 -0.53 17.05
CA GLY A 305 16.26 -0.94 18.30
C GLY A 305 17.32 -2.02 18.10
N VAL A 306 17.02 -3.04 17.30
CA VAL A 306 17.97 -4.12 16.94
C VAL A 306 19.11 -3.58 16.06
N ALA A 307 18.81 -2.75 15.07
CA ALA A 307 19.80 -2.11 14.21
C ALA A 307 20.78 -1.27 15.04
N ALA A 308 20.28 -0.43 15.96
CA ALA A 308 21.12 0.35 16.86
C ALA A 308 21.93 -0.52 17.86
N LEU A 309 21.51 -1.75 18.14
CA LEU A 309 22.30 -2.72 18.91
C LEU A 309 23.39 -3.36 18.05
N LEU A 310 23.06 -3.70 16.80
CA LEU A 310 24.02 -4.23 15.82
C LEU A 310 25.10 -3.20 15.49
N ASP A 311 24.73 -1.94 15.22
CA ASP A 311 25.67 -0.86 14.94
C ASP A 311 26.63 -0.66 16.12
N ARG A 312 26.11 -0.67 17.36
CA ARG A 312 26.94 -0.59 18.58
C ARG A 312 27.87 -1.78 18.74
N ALA A 313 27.40 -2.99 18.42
CA ALA A 313 28.23 -4.18 18.46
C ALA A 313 29.32 -4.14 17.39
N GLU A 314 28.98 -3.70 16.17
CA GLU A 314 29.89 -3.58 15.06
C GLU A 314 30.97 -2.51 15.32
N GLU A 315 30.57 -1.32 15.80
CA GLU A 315 31.52 -0.29 16.21
C GLU A 315 32.49 -0.79 17.28
N ARG A 316 31.98 -1.56 18.26
CA ARG A 316 32.82 -2.14 19.32
C ARG A 316 33.86 -3.09 18.74
N VAL A 317 33.45 -3.99 17.84
CA VAL A 317 34.34 -4.95 17.18
C VAL A 317 35.36 -4.22 16.30
N ARG A 318 34.94 -3.22 15.53
CA ARG A 318 35.86 -2.39 14.72
C ARG A 318 36.89 -1.68 15.58
N ARG A 319 36.51 -1.11 16.72
CA ARG A 319 37.46 -0.48 17.66
C ARG A 319 38.43 -1.49 18.27
N GLN A 320 37.95 -2.69 18.61
CA GLN A 320 38.83 -3.76 19.11
C GLN A 320 39.83 -4.23 18.05
N LEU A 321 39.38 -4.40 16.80
CA LEU A 321 40.26 -4.74 15.67
C LEU A 321 41.31 -3.64 15.44
N ALA A 322 40.91 -2.37 15.46
CA ALA A 322 41.83 -1.25 15.29
C ALA A 322 42.86 -1.17 16.43
N ALA A 323 42.45 -1.43 17.68
CA ALA A 323 43.37 -1.49 18.82
C ALA A 323 44.36 -2.66 18.69
N LEU A 324 43.89 -3.85 18.31
CA LEU A 324 44.76 -5.02 18.10
C LEU A 324 45.76 -4.80 16.96
N ALA A 325 45.32 -4.16 15.87
CA ALA A 325 46.21 -3.83 14.76
C ALA A 325 47.25 -2.75 15.15
N ALA A 326 46.92 -1.85 16.08
CA ALA A 326 47.85 -0.87 16.61
C ALA A 326 48.84 -1.47 17.63
N ASP A 327 48.42 -2.49 18.37
CA ASP A 327 49.25 -3.24 19.32
C ASP A 327 50.12 -4.32 18.64
N GLU A 328 49.95 -4.56 17.33
CA GLU A 328 50.73 -5.54 16.60
C GLU A 328 52.18 -5.05 16.47
N PRO A 329 53.17 -5.79 17.05
CA PRO A 329 54.57 -5.36 16.99
C PRO A 329 55.07 -5.36 15.55
N GLU A 330 56.05 -4.52 15.24
CA GLU A 330 56.59 -4.49 13.88
C GLU A 330 57.15 -5.88 13.49
N PRO A 331 56.99 -6.32 12.23
CA PRO A 331 57.49 -7.61 11.78
C PRO A 331 58.98 -7.78 12.11
N GLY A 332 59.32 -8.79 12.91
CA GLY A 332 60.70 -9.08 13.34
C GLY A 332 61.14 -8.36 14.61
N GLU A 333 60.32 -7.48 15.19
CA GLU A 333 60.61 -6.82 16.47
C GLU A 333 60.73 -7.82 17.65
N PRO A 334 59.82 -8.82 17.80
CA PRO A 334 59.96 -9.83 18.85
C PRO A 334 61.25 -10.63 18.73
N GLU A 335 61.62 -11.04 17.52
CA GLU A 335 62.88 -11.76 17.24
C GLU A 335 64.11 -10.89 17.52
N ARG A 336 64.04 -9.60 17.16
CA ARG A 336 65.12 -8.63 17.44
C ARG A 336 65.31 -8.41 18.94
N LEU A 337 64.23 -8.18 19.69
CA LEU A 337 64.27 -8.02 21.15
C LEU A 337 64.78 -9.30 21.83
N ARG A 338 64.34 -10.46 21.36
CA ARG A 338 64.85 -11.76 21.83
C ARG A 338 66.34 -11.89 21.58
N THR A 339 66.80 -11.59 20.37
CA THR A 339 68.23 -11.65 20.01
C THR A 339 69.04 -10.71 20.90
N GLN A 340 68.58 -9.47 21.10
CA GLN A 340 69.23 -8.50 22.00
C GLN A 340 69.30 -9.02 23.44
N ALA A 341 68.22 -9.63 23.96
CA ALA A 341 68.20 -10.22 25.29
C ALA A 341 69.16 -11.41 25.41
N GLU A 342 69.25 -12.27 24.39
CA GLU A 342 70.21 -13.38 24.34
C GLU A 342 71.67 -12.88 24.35
N TRP A 343 71.98 -11.80 23.61
CA TRP A 343 73.30 -11.15 23.65
C TRP A 343 73.62 -10.54 25.02
N LEU A 344 72.66 -9.84 25.63
CA LEU A 344 72.83 -9.28 26.99
C LEU A 344 73.12 -10.39 28.00
N LEU A 345 72.43 -11.54 27.90
CA LEU A 345 72.65 -12.69 28.76
C LEU A 345 74.05 -13.29 28.54
N ALA A 346 74.45 -13.49 27.28
CA ALA A 346 75.75 -14.05 26.91
C ALA A 346 76.93 -13.16 27.34
N LEU A 347 76.76 -11.83 27.24
CA LEU A 347 77.78 -10.83 27.58
C LEU A 347 77.61 -10.26 28.99
N SER A 348 76.76 -10.85 29.83
CA SER A 348 76.40 -10.33 31.16
C SER A 348 77.60 -10.06 32.08
N SER A 349 78.70 -10.80 31.93
CA SER A 349 79.94 -10.59 32.68
C SER A 349 80.77 -9.38 32.22
N GLN A 350 80.45 -8.80 31.07
CA GLN A 350 81.17 -7.70 30.43
C GLN A 350 80.39 -6.38 30.47
N ILE A 351 79.12 -6.41 30.90
CA ILE A 351 78.23 -5.25 30.97
C ILE A 351 78.24 -4.69 32.40
N GLN A 352 78.42 -3.38 32.56
CA GLN A 352 78.36 -2.71 33.86
C GLN A 352 76.99 -2.07 34.14
N PRO A 353 76.60 -1.92 35.41
CA PRO A 353 75.38 -1.20 35.77
C PRO A 353 75.35 0.22 35.18
N GLY A 354 74.32 0.53 34.40
CA GLY A 354 74.14 1.83 33.74
C GLY A 354 74.57 1.89 32.27
N GLN A 355 75.03 0.77 31.69
CA GLN A 355 75.26 0.61 30.25
C GLN A 355 74.06 0.02 29.50
#